data_AF-A0A0N5CZL7-F1
#
_entry.id   AF-A0A0N5CZL7-F1
#
_cell.length_a   1.000
_cell.length_b   1.000
_cell.length_c   1.000
_cell.angle_alpha   90.00
_cell.angle_beta   90.00
_cell.angle_gamma   90.00
#
_symmetry.space_group_name_H-M   'P 1'
#
loop_
_entity.id
_entity.type
_entity.pdbx_description
1 polymer ?
#
loop_
_entity_poly.entity_id
_entity_poly.type
_entity_poly.pdbx_seq_one_letter_code
_entity_poly.pdbx_strand_id
1 'polypeptide(L)'
;MAFGIISLLLMLSTNALAIYTFCHHRYIYKRLTACLYGVIAMCIVVTIEILTNSVNEWNLSVAEQAKDVYTLQNIEWDYSVGQTTGLPTYLAWTCVFIYIFAGATFALGSHKHKGSRAATAEFEIEDRPIHIGR
;
A
#
# COMPACT_ATOMS: atom_id res chain seq x y z
N MET A 1 -14.96 -0.35 1.32
CA MET A 1 -14.74 1.05 1.81
C MET A 1 -13.94 1.14 3.10
N ALA A 2 -14.17 0.29 4.12
CA ALA A 2 -13.42 0.34 5.38
C ALA A 2 -11.89 0.23 5.19
N PHE A 3 -11.41 -0.70 4.36
CA PHE A 3 -9.98 -0.86 4.06
C PHE A 3 -9.34 0.40 3.44
N GLY A 4 -10.05 1.11 2.57
CA GLY A 4 -9.58 2.37 1.99
C GLY A 4 -9.44 3.50 3.02
N ILE A 5 -10.35 3.60 3.99
CA ILE A 5 -10.23 4.58 5.08
C ILE A 5 -9.04 4.23 5.98
N ILE A 6 -8.88 2.95 6.31
CA ILE A 6 -7.74 2.47 7.10
C ILE A 6 -6.42 2.75 6.36
N SER A 7 -6.34 2.51 5.05
CA SER A 7 -5.14 2.82 4.27
C SER A 7 -4.83 4.31 4.27
N LEU A 8 -5.83 5.19 4.17
CA LEU A 8 -5.62 6.64 4.23
C LEU A 8 -5.06 7.09 5.59
N LEU A 9 -5.60 6.57 6.70
CA LEU A 9 -5.08 6.87 8.03
C LEU A 9 -3.65 6.36 8.22
N LEU A 10 -3.35 5.16 7.71
CA LEU A 10 -2.00 4.59 7.74
C LEU A 10 -1.03 5.40 6.87
N MET A 11 -1.44 5.86 5.69
CA MET A 11 -0.63 6.72 4.83
C MET A 11 -0.27 8.02 5.53
N LEU A 12 -1.23 8.68 6.17
CA LEU A 12 -1.01 9.95 6.88
C LEU A 12 -0.07 9.77 8.08
N SER A 13 -0.27 8.70 8.86
CA SER A 13 0.59 8.35 9.99
C SER A 13 2.01 7.98 9.55
N THR A 14 2.15 7.24 8.45
CA THR A 14 3.45 6.81 7.91
C THR A 14 4.23 7.98 7.32
N ASN A 15 3.55 8.94 6.69
CA ASN A 15 4.19 10.17 6.23
C ASN A 15 4.70 11.03 7.40
N ALA A 16 3.93 11.14 8.49
CA ALA A 16 4.41 11.81 9.71
C ALA A 16 5.64 11.11 10.29
N LEU A 17 5.64 9.77 10.31
CA LEU A 17 6.78 8.97 10.79
C LEU A 17 8.01 9.08 9.86
N ALA A 18 7.79 9.19 8.54
CA ALA A 18 8.86 9.39 7.57
C ALA A 18 9.54 10.76 7.79
N ILE A 19 8.77 11.83 7.99
CA ILE A 19 9.30 13.15 8.35
C ILE A 19 10.05 13.08 9.69
N TYR A 20 9.47 12.40 10.68
CA TYR A 20 10.09 12.21 11.99
C TYR A 20 11.44 11.47 11.91
N THR A 21 11.55 10.50 11.00
CA THR A 21 12.78 9.74 10.75
C THR A 21 13.92 10.62 10.22
N PHE A 22 13.61 11.72 9.53
CA PHE A 22 14.63 12.70 9.11
C PHE A 22 15.07 13.60 10.26
N CYS A 23 14.21 13.88 11.24
CA CYS A 23 14.55 14.68 12.41
C CYS A 23 15.30 13.88 13.49
N HIS A 24 14.93 12.61 13.72
CA HIS A 24 15.58 11.71 14.67
C HIS A 24 16.07 10.46 13.93
N HIS A 25 17.36 10.41 13.62
CA HIS A 25 17.99 9.38 12.78
C HIS A 25 18.21 8.06 13.54
N ARG A 26 17.18 7.53 14.21
CA ARG A 26 17.25 6.21 14.86
C ARG A 26 16.91 5.11 13.85
N TYR A 27 17.77 4.09 13.71
CA TYR A 27 17.58 3.03 12.72
C TYR A 27 16.28 2.22 12.88
N ILE A 28 15.72 2.19 14.10
CA ILE A 28 14.48 1.48 14.42
C ILE A 28 13.29 2.09 13.66
N TYR A 29 13.20 3.41 13.56
CA TYR A 29 12.11 4.09 12.86
C TYR A 29 12.16 3.87 11.34
N LYS A 30 13.36 3.72 10.77
CA LYS A 30 13.52 3.36 9.34
C LYS A 30 12.93 1.99 9.02
N ARG A 31 13.11 0.99 9.91
CA ARG A 31 12.54 -0.36 9.75
C ARG A 31 11.02 -0.36 9.89
N LEU A 32 10.53 0.37 10.89
CA LEU A 32 9.09 0.51 11.14
C LEU A 32 8.41 1.16 9.94
N THR A 33 8.95 2.27 9.43
CA THR A 33 8.40 2.99 8.27
C THR A 33 8.42 2.12 7.01
N ALA A 34 9.50 1.35 6.77
CA ALA A 34 9.55 0.40 5.65
C ALA A 34 8.45 -0.68 5.73
N CYS A 35 8.22 -1.25 6.92
CA CYS A 35 7.16 -2.24 7.13
C CYS A 35 5.77 -1.61 6.91
N LEU A 36 5.54 -0.41 7.42
CA LEU A 36 4.29 0.32 7.26
C LEU A 36 3.97 0.62 5.78
N TYR A 37 4.95 1.01 4.98
CA TYR A 37 4.76 1.16 3.53
C TYR A 37 4.35 -0.15 2.84
N GLY A 38 4.89 -1.29 3.29
CA GLY A 38 4.46 -2.61 2.82
C GLY A 38 3.01 -2.94 3.18
N VAL A 39 2.60 -2.65 4.43
CA VAL A 39 1.21 -2.85 4.89
C VAL A 39 0.23 -1.97 4.12
N ILE A 40 0.61 -0.72 3.84
CA ILE A 40 -0.21 0.20 3.02
C ILE A 40 -0.38 -0.35 1.60
N ALA A 41 0.71 -0.80 0.96
CA ALA A 41 0.65 -1.38 -0.38
C ALA A 41 -0.30 -2.59 -0.44
N MET A 42 -0.21 -3.49 0.54
CA MET A 42 -1.12 -4.65 0.65
C MET A 42 -2.58 -4.23 0.82
N CYS A 43 -2.86 -3.23 1.65
CA CYS A 43 -4.22 -2.74 1.87
C CYS A 43 -4.84 -2.15 0.58
N ILE A 44 -4.03 -1.47 -0.24
CA ILE A 44 -4.46 -0.94 -1.54
C ILE A 44 -4.77 -2.09 -2.50
N VAL A 45 -3.91 -3.12 -2.59
CA VAL A 45 -4.15 -4.31 -3.44
C VAL A 45 -5.44 -5.02 -3.05
N VAL A 46 -5.65 -5.28 -1.75
CA VAL A 46 -6.89 -5.89 -1.24
C VAL A 46 -8.11 -5.03 -1.61
N THR A 47 -8.00 -3.71 -1.55
CA THR A 47 -9.10 -2.82 -1.94
C THR A 47 -9.41 -2.90 -3.44
N ILE A 48 -8.39 -3.04 -4.29
CA ILE A 48 -8.56 -3.26 -5.73
C ILE A 48 -9.29 -4.58 -5.98
N GLU A 49 -8.85 -5.68 -5.35
CA GLU A 49 -9.47 -7.00 -5.51
C GLU A 49 -10.94 -7.01 -5.07
N ILE A 50 -11.25 -6.41 -3.92
CA ILE A 50 -12.63 -6.29 -3.43
C ILE A 50 -13.49 -5.51 -4.42
N LEU A 51 -12.98 -4.42 -4.98
CA LEU A 51 -13.71 -3.61 -5.95
C LEU A 51 -13.96 -4.38 -7.25
N THR A 52 -12.93 -5.04 -7.79
CA THR A 52 -13.05 -5.83 -9.02
C THR A 52 -14.05 -6.98 -8.86
N ASN A 53 -14.00 -7.69 -7.73
CA ASN A 53 -14.95 -8.77 -7.44
C ASN A 53 -16.38 -8.24 -7.30
N SER A 54 -16.58 -7.13 -6.60
CA SER A 54 -17.90 -6.52 -6.44
C SER A 54 -18.50 -6.05 -7.78
N VAL A 55 -17.69 -5.48 -8.68
CA VAL A 55 -18.14 -5.10 -10.03
C VAL A 55 -18.48 -6.33 -10.86
N ASN A 56 -17.68 -7.39 -10.75
CA ASN A 56 -17.92 -8.63 -11.47
C ASN A 56 -19.23 -9.32 -11.02
N GLU A 57 -19.46 -9.38 -9.70
CA GLU A 57 -20.71 -9.89 -9.11
C GLU A 57 -21.92 -9.06 -9.56
N TRP A 58 -21.80 -7.73 -9.54
CA TRP A 58 -22.87 -6.85 -10.00
C TRP A 58 -23.19 -7.07 -11.48
N ASN A 59 -22.17 -7.13 -12.35
CA ASN A 59 -22.35 -7.40 -13.77
C ASN A 59 -23.03 -8.76 -14.01
N LEU A 60 -22.65 -9.80 -13.27
CA LEU A 60 -23.27 -11.11 -13.35
C LEU A 60 -24.75 -11.06 -12.94
N SER A 61 -25.06 -10.35 -11.85
CA SER A 61 -26.44 -10.17 -11.38
C SER A 61 -27.34 -9.42 -12.37
N VAL A 62 -26.77 -8.46 -13.12
CA VAL A 62 -27.47 -7.72 -14.18
C VAL A 62 -27.65 -8.59 -15.42
N ALA A 63 -26.63 -9.38 -15.78
CA ALA A 63 -26.70 -10.33 -16.88
C ALA A 63 -27.78 -11.40 -16.63
N GLU A 64 -27.90 -11.92 -15.41
CA GLU A 64 -28.94 -12.89 -15.03
C GLU A 64 -30.35 -12.29 -15.13
N GLN A 65 -30.56 -11.08 -14.61
CA GLN A 65 -31.84 -10.36 -14.73
C GLN A 65 -32.20 -10.04 -16.18
N ALA A 66 -31.22 -9.65 -16.98
CA ALA A 66 -31.41 -9.40 -18.41
C ALA A 66 -31.72 -10.71 -19.16
N LYS A 67 -31.05 -11.81 -18.82
CA LYS A 67 -31.26 -13.11 -19.47
C LYS A 67 -32.69 -13.61 -19.32
N ASP A 68 -33.36 -13.38 -18.19
CA ASP A 68 -34.76 -13.78 -18.01
C ASP A 68 -35.70 -13.04 -19.00
N VAL A 69 -35.43 -11.75 -19.26
CA VAL A 69 -36.16 -10.93 -20.25
C VAL A 69 -35.75 -11.28 -21.70
N TYR A 70 -34.47 -11.51 -21.97
CA TYR A 70 -33.94 -11.76 -23.33
C TYR A 70 -34.02 -13.23 -23.78
N THR A 71 -34.20 -14.20 -22.88
CA THR A 71 -34.46 -15.61 -23.24
C THR A 71 -35.78 -15.75 -24.01
N LEU A 72 -36.74 -14.84 -23.80
CA LEU A 72 -37.94 -14.71 -24.64
C LEU A 72 -37.63 -14.21 -26.07
N GLN A 73 -36.47 -13.56 -26.29
CA GLN A 73 -36.08 -12.88 -27.53
C GLN A 73 -34.89 -13.55 -28.26
N ASN A 74 -34.29 -14.63 -27.73
CA ASN A 74 -33.10 -15.32 -28.29
C ASN A 74 -31.88 -14.41 -28.57
N ILE A 75 -31.63 -13.39 -27.74
CA ILE A 75 -30.45 -12.51 -27.90
C ILE A 75 -29.49 -12.75 -26.74
N GLU A 76 -28.34 -13.35 -27.02
CA GLU A 76 -27.27 -13.61 -26.05
C GLU A 76 -26.36 -12.38 -25.96
N TRP A 77 -26.43 -11.66 -24.84
CA TRP A 77 -25.56 -10.50 -24.57
C TRP A 77 -24.39 -10.90 -23.68
N ASP A 78 -23.16 -10.78 -24.21
CA ASP A 78 -21.94 -11.00 -23.45
C ASP A 78 -21.48 -9.69 -22.77
N TYR A 79 -21.60 -9.62 -21.45
CA TYR A 79 -21.16 -8.49 -20.63
C TYR A 79 -19.63 -8.42 -20.44
N SER A 80 -18.88 -9.45 -20.84
CA SER A 80 -17.42 -9.46 -20.75
C SER A 80 -16.77 -8.36 -21.60
N VAL A 81 -17.42 -7.99 -22.70
CA VAL A 81 -16.90 -7.05 -23.71
C VAL A 81 -16.99 -5.59 -23.24
N GLY A 82 -17.83 -5.29 -22.24
CA GLY A 82 -18.05 -3.95 -21.70
C GLY A 82 -17.19 -3.59 -20.48
N GLN A 83 -16.44 -4.54 -19.91
CA GLN A 83 -15.60 -4.30 -18.73
C GLN A 83 -14.28 -3.59 -19.12
N THR A 84 -14.36 -2.31 -19.41
CA THR A 84 -13.15 -1.48 -19.54
C THR A 84 -12.67 -1.07 -18.17
N THR A 85 -11.45 -1.47 -17.79
CA THR A 85 -10.80 -0.94 -16.57
C THR A 85 -10.58 0.56 -16.73
N GLY A 86 -11.25 1.35 -15.90
CA GLY A 86 -11.14 2.80 -15.93
C GLY A 86 -9.76 3.31 -15.49
N LEU A 87 -9.46 4.57 -15.84
CA LEU A 87 -8.31 5.33 -15.34
C LEU A 87 -8.01 5.19 -13.82
N PRO A 88 -9.00 5.18 -12.90
CA PRO A 88 -8.72 5.04 -11.47
C PRO A 88 -8.05 3.71 -11.10
N THR A 89 -8.33 2.62 -11.80
CA THR A 89 -7.71 1.31 -11.53
C THR A 89 -6.22 1.33 -11.88
N TYR A 90 -5.86 1.97 -13.00
CA TYR A 90 -4.45 2.16 -13.37
C TYR A 90 -3.72 3.06 -12.37
N LEU A 91 -4.33 4.16 -11.93
CA LEU A 91 -3.76 5.03 -10.91
C LEU A 91 -3.53 4.29 -9.59
N ALA A 92 -4.46 3.43 -9.17
CA ALA A 92 -4.31 2.64 -7.96
C ALA A 92 -3.09 1.69 -8.03
N TRP A 93 -2.86 1.05 -9.18
CA TRP A 93 -1.65 0.23 -9.38
C TRP A 93 -0.36 1.04 -9.33
N THR A 94 -0.34 2.26 -9.91
CA THR A 94 0.85 3.12 -9.81
C THR A 94 1.17 3.48 -8.35
N CYS A 95 0.16 3.74 -7.53
CA CYS A 95 0.33 3.97 -6.09
C CYS A 95 0.98 2.77 -5.39
N VAL A 96 0.55 1.54 -5.70
CA VAL A 96 1.14 0.32 -5.14
C VAL A 96 2.63 0.25 -5.45
N PHE A 97 3.03 0.49 -6.70
CA PHE A 97 4.45 0.49 -7.09
C PHE A 97 5.27 1.56 -6.37
N ILE A 98 4.72 2.77 -6.23
CA ILE A 98 5.37 3.86 -5.49
C ILE A 98 5.60 3.46 -4.03
N TYR A 99 4.60 2.85 -3.38
CA TYR A 99 4.72 2.43 -1.99
C TYR A 99 5.70 1.26 -1.79
N ILE A 100 5.71 0.29 -2.71
CA ILE A 100 6.71 -0.79 -2.69
C ILE A 100 8.11 -0.23 -2.88
N PHE A 101 8.29 0.69 -3.83
CA PHE A 101 9.58 1.34 -4.08
C PHE A 101 10.04 2.16 -2.86
N ALA A 102 9.17 2.97 -2.27
CA ALA A 102 9.45 3.70 -1.04
C ALA A 102 9.83 2.73 0.09
N GLY A 103 9.04 1.69 0.33
CA GLY A 103 9.36 0.65 1.30
C GLY A 103 10.73 0.01 1.08
N ALA A 104 11.07 -0.33 -0.18
CA ALA A 104 12.37 -0.89 -0.54
C ALA A 104 13.52 0.09 -0.29
N THR A 105 13.37 1.38 -0.64
CA THR A 105 14.40 2.39 -0.37
C THR A 105 14.67 2.56 1.13
N PHE A 106 13.62 2.57 1.96
CA PHE A 106 13.75 2.63 3.41
C PHE A 106 14.31 1.33 4.00
N ALA A 107 13.95 0.17 3.45
CA ALA A 107 14.48 -1.13 3.87
C ALA A 107 15.98 -1.26 3.58
N LEU A 108 16.40 -0.94 2.35
CA LEU A 108 17.82 -0.96 1.95
C LEU A 108 18.63 0.10 2.71
N GLY A 109 18.06 1.29 2.93
CA GLY A 109 18.66 2.35 3.73
C GLY A 109 18.70 2.09 5.25
N SER A 110 18.06 1.01 5.73
CA SER A 110 18.02 0.64 7.15
C SER A 110 19.19 -0.24 7.61
N HIS A 111 20.10 -0.61 6.70
CA HIS A 111 21.24 -1.43 7.08
C HIS A 111 22.10 -0.72 8.14
N LYS A 112 22.31 -1.40 9.27
CA LYS A 112 23.02 -0.86 10.43
C LYS A 112 24.49 -0.71 10.05
N HIS A 113 24.94 0.52 9.84
CA HIS A 113 26.36 0.81 9.67
C HIS A 113 27.02 0.80 11.06
N LYS A 114 27.96 -0.13 11.29
CA LYS A 114 28.76 -0.20 12.52
C LYS A 114 30.21 0.19 12.23
N GLY A 115 30.87 0.86 13.17
CA GLY A 115 32.30 1.23 13.09
C GLY A 115 32.58 2.39 12.12
N SER A 116 33.74 2.35 11.45
CA SER A 116 34.31 3.40 10.56
C SER A 116 33.44 3.87 9.37
N ARG A 117 32.21 3.37 9.22
CA ARG A 117 31.24 3.76 8.17
C ARG A 117 30.06 4.58 8.73
N ALA A 118 30.12 5.05 9.98
CA ALA A 118 29.18 6.04 10.50
C ALA A 118 29.44 7.40 9.83
N ALA A 119 28.38 8.05 9.34
CA ALA A 119 28.50 9.32 8.60
C ALA A 119 29.00 10.49 9.46
N THR A 120 28.80 10.44 10.79
CA THR A 120 29.35 11.36 11.80
C THR A 120 29.33 10.70 13.19
N ALA A 121 30.28 11.05 14.06
CA ALA A 121 30.43 10.46 15.41
C ALA A 121 29.19 10.67 16.30
N GLU A 122 28.40 11.72 16.07
CA GLU A 122 27.20 12.02 16.88
C GLU A 122 26.06 11.00 16.68
N PHE A 123 25.90 10.44 15.46
CA PHE A 123 24.90 9.40 15.22
C PHE A 123 25.29 8.05 15.84
N GLU A 124 26.59 7.79 16.04
CA GLU A 124 27.05 6.61 16.78
C GLU A 124 26.80 6.77 18.30
N ILE A 125 26.88 8.00 18.80
CA ILE A 125 26.64 8.39 20.19
C ILE A 125 25.15 8.31 20.56
N GLU A 126 24.24 8.58 19.61
CA GLU A 126 22.78 8.48 19.83
C GLU A 126 22.26 7.03 19.71
N ASP A 127 22.97 6.18 18.97
CA ASP A 127 22.54 4.81 18.68
C ASP A 127 23.03 3.74 19.67
N ARG A 128 23.95 4.14 20.56
CA ARG A 128 24.41 3.30 21.67
C ARG A 128 23.34 3.23 22.75
N PRO A 129 23.15 2.07 23.41
CA PRO A 129 22.20 1.96 24.50
C PRO A 129 22.56 2.96 25.60
N ILE A 130 21.56 3.73 26.07
CA ILE A 130 21.72 4.58 27.23
C ILE A 130 21.91 3.65 28.43
N HIS A 131 23.13 3.64 28.98
CA HIS A 131 23.43 2.98 30.24
C HIS A 131 22.78 3.78 31.38
N ILE A 132 21.50 3.53 31.67
CA ILE A 132 20.84 3.93 32.92
C ILE A 132 21.27 2.90 33.98
N GLY A 133 22.33 3.23 34.70
CA GLY A 133 22.95 2.35 35.69
C GLY A 133 24.34 1.90 35.25
N ARG A 134 25.26 1.91 36.23
CA ARG A 134 26.69 1.59 36.11
C ARG A 134 27.00 0.43 35.17
#